data_AF-A0A374AVD5-F1
#
_entry.id   AF-A0A374AVD5-F1
#
_cell.length_a   1.000
_cell.length_b   1.000
_cell.length_c   1.000
_cell.angle_alpha   90.00
_cell.angle_beta   90.00
_cell.angle_gamma   90.00
#
_symmetry.space_group_name_H-M   'P 1'
#
loop_
_entity.id
_entity.type
_entity.pdbx_description
1 polymer ?
#
loop_
_entity_poly.entity_id
_entity_poly.type
_entity_poly.pdbx_seq_one_letter_code
_entity_poly.pdbx_strand_id
1 'polypeptide(L)'
;MKQLLILSGKGGTGKTTIASAFIKLSKAKAYADCDVDAPNLHLITKQNSLPKKTDYYGLPKAEIDIELCIECGQCMQNCRFEAISADGKYKVDPFACEGCGVCELVCPVEAVTLKPAVAGELLLYTDGEKVFSTAQLKMGSGTSGMLVTEVKKQMKSAAADVEFAIIDGSPGIGCPVIASLSGVDMVLIVAEPSISGISDMERIINTAAKFGVKTAVCINKFDTNMQNTEKIENFCKGQGISLLGRIPFDLDAVKAINNGQTIVDIDCASGAAVKAIYSKTMELLFEEGGGLRS
;
A
#
# COMPACT_ATOMS: atom_id res chain seq x y z
N MET A 1 12.07 13.88 7.76
CA MET A 1 10.63 13.59 7.76
C MET A 1 10.36 12.31 8.52
N LYS A 2 9.60 12.36 9.62
CA LYS A 2 8.99 11.18 10.26
C LYS A 2 7.82 10.65 9.43
N GLN A 3 7.67 9.34 9.32
CA GLN A 3 6.63 8.68 8.54
C GLN A 3 5.83 7.71 9.40
N LEU A 4 4.52 7.96 9.50
CA LEU A 4 3.55 7.04 10.09
C LEU A 4 2.85 6.27 8.98
N LEU A 5 3.01 4.95 8.98
CA LEU A 5 2.26 4.04 8.12
C LEU A 5 1.00 3.57 8.84
N ILE A 6 -0.14 3.61 8.17
CA ILE A 6 -1.39 2.98 8.62
C ILE A 6 -1.64 1.78 7.72
N LEU A 7 -1.77 0.59 8.31
CA LEU A 7 -1.74 -0.67 7.58
C LEU A 7 -2.82 -1.64 8.09
N SER A 8 -3.29 -2.57 7.25
CA SER A 8 -4.20 -3.64 7.66
C SER A 8 -3.93 -4.94 6.92
N GLY A 9 -4.27 -6.06 7.57
CA GLY A 9 -4.09 -7.41 7.01
C GLY A 9 -4.94 -7.72 5.80
N LYS A 10 -6.10 -7.08 5.68
CA LYS A 10 -7.06 -7.31 4.60
C LYS A 10 -7.77 -6.00 4.20
N GLY A 11 -8.45 -6.05 3.05
CA GLY A 11 -9.34 -4.98 2.61
C GLY A 11 -10.60 -4.89 3.49
N GLY A 12 -11.16 -3.70 3.64
CA GLY A 12 -12.42 -3.48 4.39
C GLY A 12 -12.27 -3.32 5.91
N THR A 13 -11.05 -3.40 6.45
CA THR A 13 -10.77 -3.24 7.89
C THR A 13 -10.85 -1.78 8.38
N GLY A 14 -11.01 -0.80 7.48
CA GLY A 14 -11.14 0.63 7.83
C GLY A 14 -9.83 1.40 7.89
N LYS A 15 -8.76 0.86 7.30
CA LYS A 15 -7.44 1.48 7.16
C LYS A 15 -7.51 2.90 6.59
N THR A 16 -8.07 3.07 5.40
CA THR A 16 -8.24 4.39 4.74
C THR A 16 -9.12 5.34 5.55
N THR A 17 -10.14 4.81 6.25
CA THR A 17 -10.98 5.61 7.15
C THR A 17 -10.14 6.25 8.26
N ILE A 18 -9.28 5.46 8.90
CA ILE A 18 -8.39 5.95 9.96
C ILE A 18 -7.29 6.84 9.37
N ALA A 19 -6.73 6.50 8.21
CA ALA A 19 -5.73 7.31 7.54
C ALA A 19 -6.23 8.71 7.17
N SER A 20 -7.41 8.81 6.57
CA SER A 20 -8.04 10.11 6.27
C SER A 20 -8.32 10.93 7.53
N ALA A 21 -8.75 10.29 8.63
CA ALA A 21 -8.96 10.94 9.92
C ALA A 21 -7.65 11.47 10.50
N PHE A 22 -6.58 10.68 10.46
CA PHE A 22 -5.25 11.08 10.92
C PHE A 22 -4.69 12.23 10.10
N ILE A 23 -4.86 12.22 8.77
CA ILE A 23 -4.45 13.32 7.88
C ILE A 23 -5.18 14.60 8.28
N LYS A 24 -6.49 14.52 8.55
CA LYS A 24 -7.29 15.68 8.96
C LYS A 24 -6.89 16.22 10.34
N LEU A 25 -6.73 15.34 11.33
CA LEU A 25 -6.37 15.71 12.71
C LEU A 25 -4.96 16.32 12.81
N SER A 26 -4.00 15.75 12.09
CA SER A 26 -2.61 16.26 12.08
C SER A 26 -2.41 17.47 11.18
N LYS A 27 -3.38 17.78 10.30
CA LYS A 27 -3.20 18.72 9.19
C LYS A 27 -1.94 18.40 8.38
N ALA A 28 -1.69 17.10 8.16
CA ALA A 28 -0.49 16.63 7.48
C ALA A 28 -0.32 17.32 6.11
N LYS A 29 0.88 17.84 5.89
CA LYS A 29 1.28 18.47 4.63
C LYS A 29 1.81 17.47 3.61
N ALA A 30 2.15 16.26 4.04
CA ALA A 30 2.59 15.19 3.16
C ALA A 30 1.81 13.91 3.49
N TYR A 31 1.21 13.30 2.48
CA TYR A 31 0.56 12.01 2.63
C TYR A 31 0.57 11.21 1.33
N ALA A 32 0.42 9.90 1.45
CA ALA A 32 0.42 9.00 0.31
C ALA A 32 -0.67 7.92 0.42
N ASP A 33 -1.21 7.54 -0.73
CA ASP A 33 -2.08 6.37 -0.89
C ASP A 33 -1.28 5.27 -1.60
N CYS A 34 -0.89 4.26 -0.83
CA CYS A 34 -0.14 3.10 -1.30
C CYS A 34 -1.06 1.91 -1.63
N ASP A 35 -2.39 2.06 -1.60
CA ASP A 35 -3.30 1.06 -2.15
C ASP A 35 -3.42 1.23 -3.66
N VAL A 36 -2.34 0.92 -4.39
CA VAL A 36 -2.21 1.23 -5.83
C VAL A 36 -3.10 0.36 -6.72
N ASP A 37 -3.64 -0.73 -6.17
CA ASP A 37 -4.57 -1.62 -6.86
C ASP A 37 -6.01 -1.06 -6.81
N ALA A 38 -6.37 -0.36 -5.74
CA ALA A 38 -7.69 0.25 -5.55
C ALA A 38 -7.61 1.60 -4.79
N PRO A 39 -6.93 2.62 -5.35
CA PRO A 39 -6.66 3.86 -4.64
C PRO A 39 -7.95 4.63 -4.42
N ASN A 40 -8.20 5.07 -3.19
CA ASN A 40 -9.46 5.70 -2.79
C ASN A 40 -9.29 6.86 -1.79
N LEU A 41 -8.08 7.12 -1.29
CA LEU A 41 -7.85 8.19 -0.32
C LEU A 41 -8.16 9.58 -0.91
N HIS A 42 -7.98 9.73 -2.22
CA HIS A 42 -8.28 10.95 -2.97
C HIS A 42 -9.78 11.33 -2.95
N LEU A 43 -10.68 10.38 -2.69
CA LEU A 43 -12.12 10.63 -2.60
C LEU A 43 -12.49 11.41 -1.32
N ILE A 44 -11.68 11.27 -0.27
CA ILE A 44 -11.90 11.92 1.04
C ILE A 44 -10.98 13.14 1.18
N THR A 45 -9.75 13.04 0.69
CA THR A 45 -8.78 14.12 0.68
C THR A 45 -9.02 15.00 -0.53
N LYS A 46 -9.86 16.04 -0.39
CA LYS A 46 -10.14 17.01 -1.46
C LYS A 46 -8.82 17.60 -2.00
N GLN A 47 -8.61 17.47 -3.31
CA GLN A 47 -7.45 18.02 -4.01
C GLN A 47 -7.86 19.30 -4.75
N ASN A 48 -7.06 20.36 -4.60
CA ASN A 48 -7.33 21.66 -5.21
C ASN A 48 -6.61 21.88 -6.55
N SER A 49 -5.76 20.94 -6.95
CA SER A 49 -4.95 21.00 -8.17
C SER A 49 -5.14 19.75 -9.02
N LEU A 50 -4.89 19.88 -10.32
CA LEU A 50 -4.73 18.71 -11.18
C LEU A 50 -3.41 17.98 -10.82
N PRO A 51 -3.37 16.65 -10.91
CA PRO A 51 -2.14 15.92 -10.64
C PRO A 51 -1.15 16.06 -11.81
N LYS A 52 0.14 16.11 -11.48
CA LYS A 52 1.17 15.71 -12.44
C LYS A 52 1.07 14.20 -12.63
N LYS A 53 0.80 13.77 -13.85
CA LYS A 53 0.75 12.36 -14.25
C LYS A 53 2.06 11.92 -14.88
N THR A 54 2.54 10.74 -14.53
CA THR A 54 3.69 10.10 -15.17
C THR A 54 3.46 8.60 -15.32
N ASP A 55 3.84 8.04 -16.47
CA ASP A 55 3.76 6.59 -16.68
C ASP A 55 4.67 5.85 -15.69
N TYR A 56 4.14 4.76 -15.14
CA TYR A 56 4.92 3.80 -14.39
C TYR A 56 5.23 2.59 -15.28
N TYR A 57 6.52 2.31 -15.44
CA TYR A 57 7.01 1.18 -16.20
C TYR A 57 7.30 0.02 -15.24
N GLY A 58 6.63 -1.11 -15.47
CA GLY A 58 6.84 -2.34 -14.71
C GLY A 58 7.93 -3.20 -15.32
N LEU A 59 7.77 -4.52 -15.23
CA LEU A 59 8.61 -5.46 -15.96
C LEU A 59 8.41 -5.26 -17.48
N PRO A 60 9.49 -5.31 -18.28
CA PRO A 60 9.39 -5.19 -19.72
C PRO A 60 8.62 -6.38 -20.31
N LYS A 61 8.14 -6.24 -21.55
CA LYS A 61 7.43 -7.30 -22.26
C LYS A 61 8.22 -7.72 -23.49
N ALA A 62 8.24 -9.01 -23.78
CA ALA A 62 8.90 -9.52 -24.97
C ALA A 62 8.11 -9.14 -26.23
N GLU A 63 8.82 -8.74 -27.27
CA GLU A 63 8.31 -8.48 -28.60
C GLU A 63 9.15 -9.28 -29.61
N ILE A 64 8.50 -9.87 -30.62
CA ILE A 64 9.16 -10.68 -31.64
C ILE A 64 9.12 -9.90 -32.95
N ASP A 65 10.29 -9.59 -33.49
CA ASP A 65 10.46 -9.08 -34.84
C ASP A 65 10.22 -10.21 -35.84
N ILE A 66 9.12 -10.09 -36.56
CA ILE A 66 8.65 -11.09 -37.52
C ILE A 66 9.55 -11.18 -38.75
N GLU A 67 10.23 -10.10 -39.13
CA GLU A 67 11.08 -10.06 -40.32
C GLU A 67 12.41 -10.78 -40.07
N LEU A 68 12.88 -10.78 -38.82
CA LEU A 68 14.08 -11.50 -38.39
C LEU A 68 13.79 -12.94 -37.95
N CYS A 69 12.55 -13.24 -37.55
CA CYS A 69 12.20 -14.53 -36.98
C CYS A 69 12.30 -15.67 -38.01
N ILE A 70 13.19 -16.62 -37.75
CA ILE A 70 13.35 -17.86 -38.55
C ILE A 70 12.43 -19.01 -38.10
N GLU A 71 11.43 -18.71 -37.26
CA GLU A 71 10.41 -19.66 -36.78
C GLU A 71 10.92 -20.93 -36.06
N CYS A 72 12.13 -20.88 -35.49
CA CYS A 72 12.77 -22.04 -34.84
C CYS A 72 12.06 -22.56 -33.56
N GLY A 73 11.16 -21.78 -32.96
CA GLY A 73 10.35 -22.16 -31.80
C GLY A 73 11.06 -22.20 -30.44
N GLN A 74 12.35 -21.87 -30.35
CA GLN A 74 13.10 -21.92 -29.09
C GLN A 74 12.52 -21.00 -28.00
N CYS A 75 12.08 -19.80 -28.37
CA CYS A 75 11.46 -18.85 -27.44
C CYS A 75 10.18 -19.43 -26.80
N MET A 76 9.33 -20.08 -27.60
CA MET A 76 8.09 -20.71 -27.15
C MET A 76 8.37 -21.90 -26.22
N GLN A 77 9.28 -22.80 -26.62
CA GLN A 77 9.63 -24.00 -25.83
C GLN A 77 10.20 -23.67 -24.45
N ASN A 78 10.90 -22.53 -24.32
CA ASN A 78 11.50 -22.10 -23.06
C ASN A 78 10.62 -21.13 -22.26
N CYS A 79 9.46 -20.73 -22.78
CA CYS A 79 8.55 -19.86 -22.07
C CYS A 79 7.80 -20.62 -20.97
N ARG A 80 8.23 -20.45 -19.72
CA ARG A 80 7.57 -21.06 -18.53
C ARG A 80 6.16 -20.54 -18.24
N PHE A 81 5.78 -19.43 -18.87
CA PHE A 81 4.51 -18.74 -18.66
C PHE A 81 3.52 -18.97 -19.80
N GLU A 82 3.89 -19.77 -20.79
CA GLU A 82 3.06 -20.06 -21.97
C GLU A 82 2.60 -18.79 -22.71
N ALA A 83 3.41 -17.72 -22.61
CA ALA A 83 3.07 -16.41 -23.12
C ALA A 83 3.35 -16.25 -24.62
N ILE A 84 3.79 -17.30 -25.31
CA ILE A 84 4.14 -17.25 -26.73
C ILE A 84 3.32 -18.32 -27.46
N SER A 85 2.56 -17.91 -28.48
CA SER A 85 1.74 -18.80 -29.30
C SER A 85 2.24 -18.84 -30.74
N ALA A 86 1.92 -19.95 -31.42
CA ALA A 86 2.20 -20.18 -32.83
C ALA A 86 0.89 -20.35 -33.60
N ASP A 87 0.23 -19.23 -33.92
CA ASP A 87 -0.94 -19.19 -34.80
C ASP A 87 -0.57 -18.45 -36.09
N GLY A 88 0.04 -19.18 -37.02
CA GLY A 88 0.69 -18.62 -38.21
C GLY A 88 2.08 -18.07 -37.92
N LYS A 89 2.17 -16.96 -37.18
CA LYS A 89 3.44 -16.35 -36.75
C LYS A 89 3.58 -16.37 -35.23
N TYR A 90 4.81 -16.43 -34.72
CA TYR A 90 5.05 -16.36 -33.28
C TYR A 90 4.60 -15.01 -32.72
N LYS A 91 3.74 -15.03 -31.71
CA LYS A 91 3.23 -13.84 -31.04
C LYS A 91 3.32 -13.98 -29.53
N VAL A 92 3.66 -12.89 -28.87
CA VAL A 92 3.66 -12.80 -27.40
C VAL A 92 2.31 -12.29 -26.91
N ASP A 93 1.73 -12.96 -25.92
CA ASP A 93 0.65 -12.43 -25.10
C ASP A 93 1.26 -11.55 -23.99
N PRO A 94 1.05 -10.22 -24.02
CA PRO A 94 1.61 -9.32 -23.02
C PRO A 94 1.03 -9.53 -21.62
N PHE A 95 -0.15 -10.14 -21.47
CA PHE A 95 -0.76 -10.40 -20.16
C PHE A 95 -0.15 -11.63 -19.48
N ALA A 96 0.21 -12.66 -20.24
CA ALA A 96 0.89 -13.84 -19.72
C ALA A 96 2.42 -13.65 -19.62
N CYS A 97 3.00 -12.70 -20.34
CA CYS A 97 4.45 -12.48 -20.36
C CYS A 97 4.95 -11.85 -19.04
N GLU A 98 5.71 -12.58 -18.24
CA GLU A 98 6.32 -12.05 -17.01
C GLU A 98 7.62 -11.24 -17.23
N GLY A 99 8.04 -11.05 -18.49
CA GLY A 99 9.21 -10.21 -18.78
C GLY A 99 10.55 -10.77 -18.33
N CYS A 100 10.67 -12.10 -18.14
CA CYS A 100 11.87 -12.74 -17.58
C CYS A 100 13.10 -12.74 -18.52
N GLY A 101 12.93 -12.42 -19.81
CA GLY A 101 14.03 -12.32 -20.79
C GLY A 101 14.58 -13.65 -21.32
N VAL A 102 14.08 -14.80 -20.87
CA VAL A 102 14.57 -16.12 -21.36
C VAL A 102 14.41 -16.24 -22.88
N CYS A 103 13.30 -15.76 -23.44
CA CYS A 103 13.03 -15.82 -24.87
C CYS A 103 13.98 -14.95 -25.72
N GLU A 104 14.41 -13.80 -25.20
CA GLU A 104 15.42 -12.93 -25.81
C GLU A 104 16.78 -13.63 -25.81
N LEU A 105 17.18 -14.20 -24.66
CA LEU A 105 18.46 -14.89 -24.49
C LEU A 105 18.63 -16.12 -25.41
N VAL A 106 17.58 -16.90 -25.64
CA VAL A 106 17.65 -18.14 -26.44
C VAL A 106 17.42 -17.91 -27.94
N CYS A 107 17.11 -16.70 -28.37
CA CYS A 107 16.83 -16.45 -29.79
C CYS A 107 18.14 -16.43 -30.60
N PRO A 108 18.38 -17.40 -31.52
CA PRO A 108 19.66 -17.48 -32.24
C PRO A 108 19.88 -16.38 -33.28
N VAL A 109 18.81 -15.65 -33.63
CA VAL A 109 18.80 -14.58 -34.63
C VAL A 109 18.41 -13.23 -34.05
N GLU A 110 18.39 -13.12 -32.71
CA GLU A 110 18.11 -11.88 -31.98
C GLU A 110 16.77 -11.22 -32.36
N ALA A 111 15.80 -12.01 -32.84
CA ALA A 111 14.48 -11.53 -33.24
C ALA A 111 13.58 -11.19 -32.05
N VAL A 112 13.92 -11.61 -30.83
CA VAL A 112 13.12 -11.33 -29.63
C VAL A 112 13.80 -10.23 -28.82
N THR A 113 13.06 -9.18 -28.45
CA THR A 113 13.58 -8.09 -27.61
C THR A 113 12.64 -7.76 -26.45
N LEU A 114 13.20 -7.37 -25.30
CA LEU A 114 12.42 -6.83 -24.18
C LEU A 114 12.16 -5.33 -24.35
N LYS A 115 10.88 -4.94 -24.44
CA LYS A 115 10.46 -3.53 -24.53
C LYS A 115 9.89 -3.01 -23.22
N PRO A 116 10.16 -1.74 -22.85
CA PRO A 116 9.50 -1.10 -21.71
C PRO A 116 7.98 -1.17 -21.83
N ALA A 117 7.30 -1.56 -20.75
CA ALA A 117 5.85 -1.69 -20.72
C ALA A 117 5.25 -0.85 -19.59
N VAL A 118 4.29 0.00 -19.95
CA VAL A 118 3.56 0.83 -18.99
C VAL A 118 2.63 -0.08 -18.18
N ALA A 119 2.93 -0.23 -16.90
CA ALA A 119 2.22 -1.08 -15.95
C ALA A 119 1.27 -0.29 -15.04
N GLY A 120 1.30 1.05 -15.08
CA GLY A 120 0.46 1.91 -14.25
C GLY A 120 0.69 3.38 -14.52
N GLU A 121 0.07 4.23 -13.72
CA GLU A 121 0.33 5.67 -13.66
C GLU A 121 0.63 6.10 -12.23
N LEU A 122 1.58 7.02 -12.10
CA LEU A 122 1.88 7.77 -10.88
C LEU A 122 1.19 9.12 -10.95
N LEU A 123 0.58 9.54 -9.84
CA LEU A 123 -0.18 10.77 -9.70
C LEU A 123 0.38 11.58 -8.53
N LEU A 124 0.85 12.80 -8.80
CA LEU A 124 1.36 13.72 -7.79
C LEU A 124 0.50 14.99 -7.75
N TYR A 125 -0.13 15.25 -6.60
CA TYR A 125 -0.85 16.48 -6.33
C TYR A 125 0.03 17.39 -5.46
N THR A 126 0.18 18.64 -5.88
CA THR A 126 0.91 19.67 -5.13
C THR A 126 0.19 21.01 -5.28
N ASP A 127 -0.11 21.68 -4.17
CA ASP A 127 -0.71 23.03 -4.17
C ASP A 127 0.20 24.09 -3.51
N GLY A 128 1.49 23.76 -3.31
CA GLY A 128 2.47 24.60 -2.62
C GLY A 128 2.46 24.46 -1.10
N GLU A 129 1.36 23.97 -0.51
CA GLU A 129 1.26 23.71 0.93
C GLU A 129 1.24 22.23 1.26
N LYS A 130 0.60 21.43 0.39
CA LYS A 130 0.38 20.00 0.57
C LYS A 130 0.90 19.21 -0.60
N VAL A 131 1.35 18.00 -0.28
CA VAL A 131 1.81 16.99 -1.22
C VAL A 131 0.99 15.73 -0.98
N PHE A 132 0.31 15.27 -2.02
CA PHE A 132 -0.37 13.99 -2.04
C PHE A 132 0.14 13.13 -3.19
N SER A 133 0.65 11.95 -2.85
CA SER A 133 1.20 10.99 -3.81
C SER A 133 0.34 9.74 -3.86
N THR A 134 -0.05 9.31 -5.05
CA THR A 134 -0.77 8.06 -5.26
C THR A 134 -0.39 7.47 -6.62
N ALA A 135 -0.87 6.27 -6.91
CA ALA A 135 -0.71 5.63 -8.19
C ALA A 135 -1.87 4.70 -8.46
N GLN A 136 -2.03 4.34 -9.73
CA GLN A 136 -2.98 3.33 -10.16
C GLN A 136 -2.27 2.31 -11.05
N LEU A 137 -2.32 1.05 -10.66
CA LEU A 137 -1.79 -0.04 -11.47
C LEU A 137 -2.78 -0.40 -12.59
N LYS A 138 -2.28 -0.71 -13.78
CA LYS A 138 -3.10 -1.25 -14.86
C LYS A 138 -3.45 -2.70 -14.56
N MET A 139 -4.72 -3.05 -14.79
CA MET A 139 -5.23 -4.40 -14.59
C MET A 139 -4.35 -5.43 -15.31
N GLY A 140 -4.00 -6.52 -14.62
CA GLY A 140 -3.12 -7.58 -15.14
C GLY A 140 -1.62 -7.32 -14.97
N SER A 141 -1.20 -6.23 -14.33
CA SER A 141 0.23 -5.97 -14.05
C SER A 141 0.66 -6.54 -12.69
N GLY A 142 1.79 -7.24 -12.62
CA GLY A 142 2.27 -7.96 -11.42
C GLY A 142 3.25 -7.21 -10.50
N THR A 143 3.22 -5.86 -10.44
CA THR A 143 4.31 -5.06 -9.82
C THR A 143 3.87 -4.01 -8.79
N SER A 144 2.77 -4.25 -8.08
CA SER A 144 2.23 -3.31 -7.08
C SER A 144 3.25 -2.92 -6.00
N GLY A 145 4.11 -3.83 -5.54
CA GLY A 145 5.14 -3.51 -4.54
C GLY A 145 6.20 -2.48 -5.00
N MET A 146 6.63 -2.57 -6.26
CA MET A 146 7.55 -1.58 -6.85
C MET A 146 6.86 -0.24 -7.04
N LEU A 147 5.60 -0.25 -7.48
CA LEU A 147 4.81 0.97 -7.62
C LEU A 147 4.59 1.69 -6.28
N VAL A 148 4.30 0.95 -5.20
CA VAL A 148 4.24 1.51 -3.83
C VAL A 148 5.54 2.20 -3.42
N THR A 149 6.68 1.61 -3.79
CA THR A 149 7.99 2.21 -3.52
C THR A 149 8.14 3.56 -4.24
N GLU A 150 7.74 3.63 -5.52
CA GLU A 150 7.76 4.88 -6.29
C GLU A 150 6.78 5.92 -5.74
N VAL A 151 5.58 5.53 -5.30
CA VAL A 151 4.63 6.44 -4.62
C VAL A 151 5.27 7.12 -3.40
N LYS A 152 5.93 6.34 -2.54
CA LYS A 152 6.61 6.86 -1.34
C LYS A 152 7.79 7.75 -1.69
N LYS A 153 8.59 7.37 -2.69
CA LYS A 153 9.74 8.15 -3.17
C LYS A 153 9.31 9.48 -3.79
N GLN A 154 8.24 9.47 -4.59
CA GLN A 154 7.63 10.66 -5.17
C GLN A 154 7.15 11.62 -4.08
N MET A 155 6.47 11.13 -3.05
CA MET A 155 6.05 11.94 -1.90
C MET A 155 7.26 12.54 -1.18
N LYS A 156 8.27 11.74 -0.83
CA LYS A 156 9.49 12.21 -0.14
C LYS A 156 10.21 13.30 -0.92
N SER A 157 10.30 13.13 -2.24
CA SER A 157 11.01 14.07 -3.12
C SER A 157 10.26 15.40 -3.25
N ALA A 158 8.92 15.36 -3.33
CA ALA A 158 8.09 16.56 -3.45
C ALA A 158 7.87 17.29 -2.12
N ALA A 159 8.06 16.63 -0.98
CA ALA A 159 7.82 17.16 0.36
C ALA A 159 9.12 17.24 1.20
N ALA A 160 10.24 17.64 0.59
CA ALA A 160 11.56 17.65 1.23
C ALA A 160 11.60 18.43 2.57
N ASP A 161 10.86 19.54 2.66
CA ASP A 161 10.82 20.42 3.83
C ASP A 161 9.73 20.06 4.85
N VAL A 162 9.03 18.93 4.67
CA VAL A 162 7.95 18.52 5.57
C VAL A 162 8.46 17.55 6.63
N GLU A 163 8.17 17.85 7.90
CA GLU A 163 8.67 17.07 9.03
C GLU A 163 7.91 15.76 9.27
N PHE A 164 6.64 15.67 8.86
CA PHE A 164 5.77 14.54 9.15
C PHE A 164 4.90 14.14 7.95
N ALA A 165 4.82 12.84 7.69
CA ALA A 165 3.96 12.28 6.65
C ALA A 165 3.13 11.09 7.15
N ILE A 166 1.93 10.96 6.57
CA ILE A 166 1.04 9.82 6.79
C ILE A 166 0.94 9.00 5.51
N ILE A 167 1.12 7.69 5.63
CA ILE A 167 1.05 6.76 4.51
C ILE A 167 -0.14 5.83 4.77
N ASP A 168 -1.12 5.86 3.86
CA ASP A 168 -2.17 4.85 3.81
C ASP A 168 -1.62 3.63 3.05
N GLY A 169 -1.26 2.56 3.78
CA GLY A 169 -0.59 1.39 3.23
C GLY A 169 -1.48 0.51 2.35
N SER A 170 -0.91 -0.47 1.66
CA SER A 170 -1.71 -1.49 0.96
C SER A 170 -2.24 -2.53 1.96
N PRO A 171 -3.45 -3.09 1.75
CA PRO A 171 -3.88 -4.24 2.54
C PRO A 171 -3.08 -5.50 2.17
N GLY A 172 -3.12 -6.52 3.03
CA GLY A 172 -2.58 -7.84 2.73
C GLY A 172 -1.34 -8.20 3.53
N ILE A 173 -0.52 -9.08 2.95
CA ILE A 173 0.73 -9.61 3.56
C ILE A 173 1.86 -9.78 2.53
N GLY A 174 1.69 -9.25 1.31
CA GLY A 174 2.60 -9.44 0.18
C GLY A 174 3.64 -8.34 -0.01
N CYS A 175 4.26 -8.30 -1.19
CA CYS A 175 5.26 -7.28 -1.57
C CYS A 175 4.80 -5.82 -1.34
N PRO A 176 3.52 -5.43 -1.58
CA PRO A 176 3.06 -4.07 -1.29
C PRO A 176 3.16 -3.68 0.19
N VAL A 177 2.95 -4.64 1.10
CA VAL A 177 3.11 -4.42 2.55
C VAL A 177 4.58 -4.22 2.92
N ILE A 178 5.47 -5.03 2.35
CA ILE A 178 6.91 -4.88 2.56
C ILE A 178 7.41 -3.51 2.06
N ALA A 179 6.97 -3.09 0.86
CA ALA A 179 7.29 -1.78 0.30
C ALA A 179 6.72 -0.63 1.17
N SER A 180 5.50 -0.79 1.68
CA SER A 180 4.86 0.16 2.58
C SER A 180 5.62 0.30 3.90
N LEU A 181 6.09 -0.81 4.50
CA LEU A 181 6.86 -0.83 5.75
C LEU A 181 8.30 -0.31 5.60
N SER A 182 8.91 -0.49 4.43
CA SER A 182 10.33 -0.15 4.24
C SER A 182 10.61 1.34 4.49
N GLY A 183 11.48 1.64 5.47
CA GLY A 183 11.93 3.01 5.75
C GLY A 183 10.88 3.96 6.33
N VAL A 184 9.86 3.43 7.02
CA VAL A 184 8.93 4.21 7.86
C VAL A 184 9.34 4.13 9.33
N ASP A 185 9.03 5.15 10.12
CA ASP A 185 9.43 5.21 11.53
C ASP A 185 8.50 4.40 12.43
N MET A 186 7.21 4.37 12.11
CA MET A 186 6.20 3.64 12.87
C MET A 186 5.09 3.11 11.96
N VAL A 187 4.54 1.95 12.33
CA VAL A 187 3.31 1.41 11.75
C VAL A 187 2.22 1.32 12.82
N LEU A 188 1.04 1.87 12.50
CA LEU A 188 -0.21 1.63 13.19
C LEU A 188 -1.00 0.58 12.41
N ILE A 189 -1.14 -0.61 12.99
CA ILE A 189 -1.89 -1.71 12.39
C ILE A 189 -3.34 -1.61 12.82
N VAL A 190 -4.24 -1.52 11.84
CA VAL A 190 -5.68 -1.57 12.04
C VAL A 190 -6.12 -3.03 11.94
N ALA A 191 -6.48 -3.60 13.09
CA ALA A 191 -7.01 -4.96 13.19
C ALA A 191 -8.54 -4.94 13.25
N GLU A 192 -9.17 -6.07 12.93
CA GLU A 192 -10.59 -6.31 13.22
C GLU A 192 -10.78 -7.72 13.78
N PRO A 193 -11.84 -7.97 14.57
CA PRO A 193 -11.99 -9.22 15.33
C PRO A 193 -12.55 -10.38 14.48
N SER A 194 -11.99 -10.60 13.29
CA SER A 194 -12.21 -11.80 12.47
C SER A 194 -11.01 -12.74 12.55
N ILE A 195 -11.23 -14.05 12.33
CA ILE A 195 -10.15 -15.06 12.36
C ILE A 195 -9.04 -14.71 11.35
N SER A 196 -9.43 -14.33 10.13
CA SER A 196 -8.49 -13.84 9.11
C SER A 196 -7.78 -12.56 9.53
N GLY A 197 -8.50 -11.59 10.10
CA GLY A 197 -7.93 -10.32 10.55
C GLY A 197 -6.85 -10.51 11.63
N ILE A 198 -7.05 -11.45 12.55
CA ILE A 198 -6.06 -11.84 13.56
C ILE A 198 -4.83 -12.46 12.88
N SER A 199 -5.02 -13.49 12.04
CA SER A 199 -3.93 -14.18 11.34
C SER A 199 -3.09 -13.21 10.48
N ASP A 200 -3.73 -12.30 9.75
CA ASP A 200 -3.02 -11.34 8.91
C ASP A 200 -2.32 -10.26 9.74
N MET A 201 -2.94 -9.79 10.83
CA MET A 201 -2.31 -8.88 11.79
C MET A 201 -1.02 -9.49 12.37
N GLU A 202 -1.05 -10.74 12.82
CA GLU A 202 0.13 -11.44 13.34
C GLU A 202 1.27 -11.49 12.30
N ARG A 203 0.94 -11.77 11.04
CA ARG A 203 1.92 -11.78 9.93
C ARG A 203 2.52 -10.40 9.65
N ILE A 204 1.70 -9.35 9.68
CA ILE A 204 2.18 -7.97 9.52
C ILE A 204 3.10 -7.59 10.66
N ILE A 205 2.72 -7.88 11.91
CA ILE A 205 3.52 -7.61 13.11
C ILE A 205 4.89 -8.28 12.98
N ASN A 206 4.91 -9.57 12.63
CA ASN A 206 6.16 -10.31 12.42
C ASN A 206 7.00 -9.72 11.29
N THR A 207 6.37 -9.21 10.24
CA THR A 207 7.08 -8.54 9.14
C THR A 207 7.66 -7.21 9.60
N ALA A 208 6.87 -6.35 10.26
CA ALA A 208 7.31 -5.07 10.80
C ALA A 208 8.47 -5.21 11.79
N ALA A 209 8.44 -6.23 12.63
CA ALA A 209 9.52 -6.57 13.56
C ALA A 209 10.85 -6.86 12.84
N LYS A 210 10.82 -7.59 11.71
CA LYS A 210 12.03 -7.87 10.89
C LYS A 210 12.63 -6.59 10.27
N PHE A 211 11.81 -5.57 10.03
CA PHE A 211 12.25 -4.26 9.57
C PHE A 211 12.64 -3.30 10.71
N GLY A 212 12.52 -3.74 11.98
CA GLY A 212 12.79 -2.90 13.14
C GLY A 212 11.83 -1.71 13.26
N VAL A 213 10.64 -1.79 12.66
CA VAL A 213 9.68 -0.68 12.65
C VAL A 213 8.91 -0.65 13.97
N LYS A 214 8.84 0.53 14.61
CA LYS A 214 8.03 0.74 15.82
C LYS A 214 6.57 0.38 15.49
N THR A 215 5.98 -0.54 16.23
CA THR A 215 4.67 -1.12 15.88
C THR A 215 3.66 -0.88 16.99
N ALA A 216 2.46 -0.45 16.61
CA ALA A 216 1.31 -0.35 17.50
C ALA A 216 0.04 -0.86 16.79
N VAL A 217 -0.98 -1.18 17.58
CA VAL A 217 -2.24 -1.75 17.08
C VAL A 217 -3.43 -0.92 17.56
N CYS A 218 -4.44 -0.78 16.72
CA CYS A 218 -5.79 -0.42 17.14
C CYS A 218 -6.80 -1.43 16.60
N ILE A 219 -7.87 -1.68 17.35
CA ILE A 219 -8.90 -2.66 16.97
C ILE A 219 -10.12 -1.89 16.44
N ASN A 220 -10.37 -1.99 15.14
CA ASN A 220 -11.57 -1.46 14.53
C ASN A 220 -12.72 -2.46 14.59
N LYS A 221 -13.96 -1.95 14.72
CA LYS A 221 -15.19 -2.74 14.83
C LYS A 221 -15.10 -3.78 15.98
N PHE A 222 -14.50 -3.40 17.11
CA PHE A 222 -14.14 -4.35 18.19
C PHE A 222 -15.34 -5.12 18.77
N ASP A 223 -16.52 -4.50 18.73
CA ASP A 223 -17.80 -4.98 19.24
C ASP A 223 -18.48 -5.99 18.30
N THR A 224 -17.98 -6.17 17.06
CA THR A 224 -18.50 -7.21 16.15
C THR A 224 -18.19 -8.62 16.62
N ASN A 225 -17.13 -8.82 17.41
CA ASN A 225 -16.84 -10.08 18.10
C ASN A 225 -15.92 -9.85 19.30
N MET A 226 -16.50 -9.77 20.50
CA MET A 226 -15.75 -9.49 21.74
C MET A 226 -14.71 -10.56 22.08
N GLN A 227 -15.00 -11.85 21.82
CA GLN A 227 -14.06 -12.94 22.10
C GLN A 227 -12.80 -12.83 21.24
N ASN A 228 -12.95 -12.49 19.96
CA ASN A 228 -11.80 -12.29 19.07
C ASN A 228 -11.08 -10.97 19.36
N THR A 229 -11.79 -9.93 19.82
CA THR A 229 -11.17 -8.71 20.35
C THR A 229 -10.24 -9.06 21.51
N GLU A 230 -10.71 -9.81 22.51
CA GLU A 230 -9.86 -10.25 23.64
C GLU A 230 -8.63 -11.04 23.18
N LYS A 231 -8.75 -11.87 22.14
CA LYS A 231 -7.59 -12.57 21.56
C LYS A 231 -6.55 -11.59 20.99
N ILE A 232 -6.97 -10.56 20.26
CA ILE A 232 -6.06 -9.53 19.73
C ILE A 232 -5.33 -8.81 20.87
N GLU A 233 -6.05 -8.47 21.94
CA GLU A 233 -5.47 -7.77 23.10
C GLU A 233 -4.47 -8.63 23.85
N ASN A 234 -4.82 -9.90 24.09
CA ASN A 234 -3.94 -10.87 24.73
C ASN A 234 -2.69 -11.12 23.89
N PHE A 235 -2.83 -11.20 22.55
CA PHE A 235 -1.71 -11.30 21.64
C PHE A 235 -0.79 -10.08 21.75
N CYS A 236 -1.34 -8.86 21.67
CA CYS A 236 -0.56 -7.63 21.79
C CYS A 236 0.18 -7.55 23.12
N LYS A 237 -0.51 -7.86 24.22
CA LYS A 237 0.07 -7.91 25.57
C LYS A 237 1.21 -8.94 25.67
N GLY A 238 1.01 -10.14 25.10
CA GLY A 238 2.01 -11.20 25.11
C GLY A 238 3.27 -10.87 24.30
N GLN A 239 3.15 -10.06 23.24
CA GLN A 239 4.27 -9.61 22.40
C GLN A 239 4.86 -8.24 22.83
N GLY A 240 4.33 -7.61 23.88
CA GLY A 240 4.76 -6.27 24.29
C GLY A 240 4.42 -5.16 23.29
N ILE A 241 3.36 -5.34 22.49
CA ILE A 241 2.93 -4.39 21.46
C ILE A 241 1.91 -3.43 22.05
N SER A 242 2.11 -2.12 21.81
CA SER A 242 1.20 -1.09 22.29
C SER A 242 -0.15 -1.15 21.58
N LEU A 243 -1.20 -1.50 22.34
CA LEU A 243 -2.59 -1.38 21.91
C LEU A 243 -3.11 0.03 22.24
N LEU A 244 -3.37 0.85 21.21
CA LEU A 244 -3.67 2.27 21.39
C LEU A 244 -5.16 2.55 21.63
N GLY A 245 -6.04 1.63 21.21
CA GLY A 245 -7.47 1.72 21.52
C GLY A 245 -8.35 0.83 20.67
N ARG A 246 -9.66 0.98 20.90
CA ARG A 246 -10.75 0.26 20.24
C ARG A 246 -11.68 1.26 19.57
N ILE A 247 -12.18 0.93 18.37
CA ILE A 247 -13.12 1.73 17.60
C ILE A 247 -14.39 0.89 17.41
N PRO A 248 -15.57 1.36 17.86
CA PRO A 248 -16.81 0.58 17.72
C PRO A 248 -17.24 0.48 16.25
N PHE A 249 -18.07 -0.51 15.94
CA PHE A 249 -18.80 -0.56 14.70
C PHE A 249 -19.79 0.60 14.65
N ASP A 250 -19.70 1.39 13.58
CA ASP A 250 -20.40 2.66 13.48
C ASP A 250 -20.96 2.84 12.06
N LEU A 251 -22.28 2.90 11.95
CA LEU A 251 -22.96 3.12 10.67
C LEU A 251 -22.81 4.55 10.16
N ASP A 252 -22.60 5.52 11.04
CA ASP A 252 -22.40 6.91 10.65
C ASP A 252 -21.01 7.11 10.03
N ALA A 253 -20.04 6.26 10.40
CA ALA A 253 -18.75 6.21 9.71
C ALA A 253 -18.89 5.90 8.22
N VAL A 254 -19.76 4.94 7.88
CA VAL A 254 -20.03 4.54 6.49
C VAL A 254 -20.67 5.71 5.73
N LYS A 255 -21.63 6.40 6.35
CA LYS A 255 -22.28 7.57 5.75
C LYS A 255 -21.28 8.70 5.50
N ALA A 256 -20.39 8.99 6.46
CA ALA A 256 -19.37 10.04 6.32
C ALA A 256 -18.47 9.79 5.11
N ILE A 257 -17.91 8.58 5.00
CA ILE A 257 -17.01 8.20 3.91
C ILE A 257 -17.71 8.32 2.55
N ASN A 258 -18.95 7.82 2.45
CA ASN A 258 -19.73 7.89 1.21
C ASN A 258 -20.09 9.34 0.80
N ASN A 259 -20.08 10.28 1.75
CA ASN A 259 -20.26 11.71 1.52
C ASN A 259 -18.93 12.46 1.28
N GLY A 260 -17.80 11.76 1.15
CA GLY A 260 -16.47 12.38 1.00
C GLY A 260 -16.01 13.13 2.24
N GLN A 261 -16.52 12.76 3.42
CA GLN A 261 -16.13 13.30 4.72
C GLN A 261 -15.32 12.26 5.50
N THR A 262 -14.49 12.72 6.44
CA THR A 262 -13.85 11.81 7.39
C THR A 262 -14.69 11.67 8.66
N ILE A 263 -14.52 10.57 9.39
CA ILE A 263 -15.24 10.28 10.64
C ILE A 263 -14.98 11.31 11.75
N VAL A 264 -13.96 12.16 11.61
CA VAL A 264 -13.68 13.25 12.55
C VAL A 264 -14.33 14.57 12.16
N ASP A 265 -14.97 14.65 10.99
CA ASP A 265 -15.75 15.81 10.53
C ASP A 265 -17.19 15.80 11.08
N ILE A 266 -17.65 14.65 11.57
CA ILE A 266 -18.98 14.46 12.16
C ILE A 266 -18.88 14.06 13.63
N ASP A 267 -19.96 14.21 14.36
CA ASP A 267 -20.08 13.70 15.73
C ASP A 267 -20.54 12.26 15.70
N CYS A 268 -19.60 11.32 15.84
CA CYS A 268 -19.89 9.89 15.87
C CYS A 268 -18.93 9.13 16.80
N ALA A 269 -19.34 7.93 17.24
CA ALA A 269 -18.61 7.14 18.21
C ALA A 269 -17.22 6.71 17.69
N SER A 270 -17.14 6.34 16.41
CA SER A 270 -15.86 6.01 15.77
C SER A 270 -14.92 7.22 15.67
N GLY A 271 -15.45 8.41 15.37
CA GLY A 271 -14.71 9.66 15.33
C GLY A 271 -14.11 10.03 16.68
N ALA A 272 -14.88 9.89 17.76
CA ALA A 272 -14.40 10.11 19.13
C ALA A 272 -13.28 9.12 19.51
N ALA A 273 -13.47 7.83 19.20
CA ALA A 273 -12.45 6.81 19.45
C ALA A 273 -11.15 7.06 18.68
N VAL A 274 -11.25 7.44 17.40
CA VAL A 274 -10.09 7.72 16.55
C VAL A 274 -9.33 8.98 16.99
N LYS A 275 -10.01 10.01 17.51
CA LYS A 275 -9.34 11.18 18.15
C LYS A 275 -8.46 10.75 19.33
N ALA A 276 -8.95 9.86 20.19
CA ALA A 276 -8.18 9.36 21.33
C ALA A 276 -6.99 8.48 20.89
N ILE A 277 -7.20 7.61 19.89
CA ILE A 277 -6.14 6.77 19.32
C ILE A 277 -5.07 7.65 18.64
N TYR A 278 -5.48 8.69 17.92
CA TYR A 278 -4.59 9.65 17.28
C TYR A 278 -3.64 10.29 18.29
N SER A 279 -4.15 10.82 19.41
CA SER A 279 -3.30 11.45 20.44
C SER A 279 -2.22 10.50 20.95
N LYS A 280 -2.61 9.28 21.34
CA LYS A 280 -1.66 8.24 21.81
C LYS A 280 -0.68 7.81 20.72
N THR A 281 -1.11 7.78 19.46
CA THR A 281 -0.23 7.42 18.34
C THR A 281 0.83 8.51 18.13
N MET A 282 0.44 9.78 18.20
CA MET A 282 1.39 10.89 18.07
C MET A 282 2.37 10.93 19.24
N GLU A 283 1.90 10.71 20.48
CA GLU A 283 2.77 10.56 21.65
C GLU A 283 3.81 9.46 21.41
N LEU A 284 3.37 8.25 21.07
CA LEU A 284 4.27 7.10 20.85
C LEU A 284 5.22 7.29 19.64
N LEU A 285 4.79 7.99 18.59
CA LEU A 285 5.61 8.29 17.42
C LEU A 285 6.71 9.30 17.74
N PHE A 286 6.39 10.34 18.52
CA PHE A 286 7.30 11.44 18.82
C PHE A 286 8.06 11.29 20.14
N GLU A 287 7.73 10.30 20.97
CA GLU A 287 8.58 9.85 22.07
C GLU A 287 10.01 9.57 21.57
N GLU A 288 10.96 10.38 22.03
CA GLU A 288 12.38 10.15 21.84
C GLU A 288 12.75 8.80 22.46
N GLY A 289 13.60 8.02 21.79
CA GLY A 289 14.00 6.70 22.25
C GLY A 289 14.65 6.73 23.63
N GLY A 290 13.85 6.57 24.68
CA GLY A 290 14.28 6.05 25.97
C GLY A 290 14.79 4.64 25.73
N GLY A 291 16.12 4.53 25.65
CA GLY A 291 16.79 3.31 25.23
C GLY A 291 16.38 2.08 26.04
N LEU A 292 16.17 0.96 25.35
CA LEU A 292 16.53 -0.33 25.91
C LEU A 292 18.05 -0.50 25.76
N ARG A 293 18.77 0.07 26.72
CA ARG A 293 19.97 -0.57 27.27
C ARG A 293 19.57 -1.24 28.57
N SER A 294 19.33 -2.54 28.50
CA SER A 294 19.60 -3.51 29.57
C SER A 294 19.58 -4.89 28.96
#